data_AF-A0A8I1V6X7-F1
#
_entry.id   AF-A0A8I1V6X7-F1
#
_cell.length_a   1.000
_cell.length_b   1.000
_cell.length_c   1.000
_cell.angle_alpha   90.00
_cell.angle_beta   90.00
_cell.angle_gamma   90.00
#
_symmetry.space_group_name_H-M   'P 1'
#
loop_
_entity.id
_entity.type
_entity.pdbx_description
1 polymer ?
#
loop_
_entity_poly.entity_id
_entity_poly.type
_entity_poly.pdbx_seq_one_letter_code
_entity_poly.pdbx_strand_id
1 'polypeptide(L)'
;MDIVYVAGFVGSIASIITLFVAAPDWKSRVVHAFYVLLVTTLASAYAVHSSKLSEYTEIEKQAHRILKSADLSSDGSTRGFVLLSLSFLEKNKQQFPDTYDSARKLAISSGVLESKQEDAMDRLHQGWRLKDVGEAMQSLLAGIAGKPAPGGD
;
A
#
# COMPACT_ATOMS: atom_id res chain seq x y z
N MET A 1 -9.18 0.56 -12.11
CA MET A 1 -10.22 0.32 -13.14
C MET A 1 -9.59 -0.53 -14.23
N ASP A 2 -10.20 -1.67 -14.57
CA ASP A 2 -9.73 -2.52 -15.67
C ASP A 2 -9.58 -1.74 -16.97
N ILE A 3 -8.61 -2.13 -17.79
CA ILE A 3 -8.35 -1.55 -19.12
C ILE A 3 -9.61 -1.57 -20.01
N VAL A 4 -10.52 -2.50 -19.73
CA VAL A 4 -11.84 -2.63 -20.36
C VAL A 4 -12.71 -1.39 -20.12
N TYR A 5 -12.69 -0.79 -18.92
CA TYR A 5 -13.46 0.42 -18.63
C TYR A 5 -12.88 1.65 -19.32
N VAL A 6 -11.55 1.75 -19.38
CA VAL A 6 -10.87 2.83 -20.11
C VAL A 6 -11.15 2.72 -21.61
N ALA A 7 -11.05 1.52 -22.18
CA ALA A 7 -11.36 1.26 -23.58
C ALA A 7 -12.83 1.53 -23.91
N GLY A 8 -13.75 1.15 -23.02
CA GLY A 8 -15.19 1.42 -23.18
C GLY A 8 -15.51 2.91 -23.16
N PHE A 9 -14.91 3.66 -22.23
CA PHE A 9 -15.11 5.11 -22.13
C PHE A 9 -14.52 5.86 -23.33
N VAL A 10 -13.29 5.52 -23.73
CA VAL A 10 -12.65 6.10 -24.92
C VAL A 10 -13.41 5.75 -26.20
N GLY A 11 -13.89 4.51 -26.33
CA GLY A 11 -14.70 4.05 -27.48
C GLY A 11 -16.06 4.76 -27.58
N SER A 12 -16.71 5.02 -26.45
CA SER A 12 -17.96 5.80 -26.40
C SER A 12 -17.74 7.24 -26.86
N ILE A 13 -16.68 7.90 -26.38
CA ILE A 13 -16.32 9.26 -26.80
C ILE A 13 -15.99 9.27 -28.30
N ALA A 14 -15.15 8.33 -28.77
CA ALA A 14 -14.80 8.16 -30.19
C ALA A 14 -16.04 8.03 -31.09
N SER A 15 -17.04 7.25 -30.66
CA SER A 15 -18.30 7.06 -31.39
C SER A 15 -19.12 8.36 -31.53
N ILE A 16 -19.21 9.16 -30.47
CA ILE A 16 -19.88 10.47 -30.49
C ILE A 16 -19.16 11.42 -31.46
N ILE A 17 -17.83 11.33 -31.56
CA ILE A 17 -17.03 12.21 -32.42
C ILE A 17 -17.21 11.87 -33.90
N THR A 18 -17.32 10.58 -34.26
CA THR A 18 -17.61 10.17 -35.64
C THR A 18 -18.89 10.79 -36.19
N LEU A 19 -19.88 11.09 -35.32
CA LEU A 19 -21.09 11.80 -35.72
C LEU A 19 -20.85 13.27 -36.08
N PHE A 20 -19.86 13.94 -35.48
CA PHE A 20 -19.56 15.36 -35.72
C PHE A 20 -18.52 15.61 -36.82
N VAL A 21 -17.68 14.63 -37.15
CA VAL A 21 -16.71 14.72 -38.27
C VAL A 21 -17.39 14.81 -39.64
N ALA A 22 -18.66 14.39 -39.75
CA ALA A 22 -19.45 14.53 -40.97
C ALA A 22 -19.76 16.00 -41.38
N ALA A 23 -19.43 16.98 -40.53
CA ALA A 23 -19.53 18.40 -40.89
C ALA A 23 -18.53 18.77 -42.03
N PRO A 24 -18.94 19.57 -43.03
CA PRO A 24 -18.13 19.86 -44.22
C PRO A 24 -16.96 20.82 -43.97
N ASP A 25 -16.93 21.51 -42.83
CA ASP A 25 -16.00 22.61 -42.59
C ASP A 25 -14.69 22.17 -41.92
N TRP A 26 -13.56 22.36 -42.59
CA TRP A 26 -12.24 21.88 -42.15
C TRP A 26 -11.82 22.46 -40.79
N LYS A 27 -12.17 23.72 -40.52
CA LYS A 27 -11.86 24.37 -39.23
C LYS A 27 -12.57 23.68 -38.06
N SER A 28 -13.82 23.24 -38.26
CA SER A 28 -14.59 22.54 -37.23
C SER A 28 -13.95 21.19 -36.89
N ARG A 29 -13.45 20.47 -37.90
CA ARG A 29 -12.77 19.18 -37.73
C ARG A 29 -11.49 19.29 -36.90
N VAL A 30 -10.67 20.31 -37.15
CA VAL A 30 -9.43 20.54 -36.39
C VAL A 30 -9.73 20.88 -34.92
N VAL A 31 -10.73 21.73 -34.66
CA VAL A 31 -11.15 22.08 -33.29
C VAL A 31 -11.66 20.85 -32.54
N HIS A 32 -12.47 20.01 -33.20
CA HIS A 32 -12.93 18.76 -32.61
C HIS A 32 -11.77 17.79 -32.34
N ALA A 33 -10.86 17.58 -33.30
CA ALA A 33 -9.70 16.71 -33.09
C ALA A 33 -8.87 17.15 -31.87
N PHE A 34 -8.64 18.46 -31.70
CA PHE A 34 -7.93 18.99 -30.55
C PHE A 34 -8.71 18.79 -29.24
N TYR A 35 -10.01 19.08 -29.23
CA TYR A 35 -10.86 18.86 -28.05
C TYR A 35 -10.83 17.41 -27.59
N VAL A 36 -10.91 16.47 -28.53
CA VAL A 36 -10.87 15.04 -28.27
C VAL A 36 -9.54 14.63 -27.68
N LEU A 37 -8.44 15.05 -28.31
CA LEU A 37 -7.10 14.77 -27.80
C LEU A 37 -6.95 15.28 -26.37
N LEU A 38 -7.45 16.48 -26.08
CA LEU A 38 -7.40 17.07 -24.75
C LEU A 38 -8.23 16.28 -23.73
N VAL A 39 -9.47 15.93 -24.06
CA VAL A 39 -10.37 15.14 -23.18
C VAL A 39 -9.80 13.74 -22.94
N THR A 40 -9.32 13.06 -23.98
CA THR A 40 -8.69 11.74 -23.85
C THR A 40 -7.45 11.81 -22.98
N THR A 41 -6.59 12.82 -23.17
CA THR A 41 -5.38 13.00 -22.36
C THR A 41 -5.72 13.22 -20.89
N LEU A 42 -6.69 14.09 -20.59
CA LEU A 42 -7.15 14.34 -19.22
C LEU A 42 -7.78 13.10 -18.58
N ALA A 43 -8.63 12.37 -19.32
CA ALA A 43 -9.26 11.15 -18.84
C ALA A 43 -8.21 10.05 -18.55
N SER A 44 -7.22 9.88 -19.42
CA SER A 44 -6.13 8.93 -19.20
C SER A 44 -5.26 9.33 -18.00
N ALA A 45 -4.90 10.61 -17.86
CA ALA A 45 -4.15 11.10 -16.71
C ALA A 45 -4.91 10.87 -15.39
N TYR A 46 -6.21 11.18 -15.37
CA TYR A 46 -7.07 10.93 -14.22
C TYR A 46 -7.17 9.44 -13.88
N ALA A 47 -7.34 8.56 -14.87
CA ALA A 47 -7.42 7.12 -14.65
C ALA A 47 -6.13 6.54 -14.03
N VAL A 48 -4.97 6.97 -14.50
CA VAL A 48 -3.66 6.57 -13.95
C VAL A 48 -3.48 7.11 -12.52
N HIS A 49 -3.94 8.31 -12.24
CA HIS A 49 -3.83 8.87 -10.89
C HIS A 49 -4.76 8.16 -9.90
N SER A 50 -5.99 7.86 -10.34
CA SER A 50 -6.98 7.13 -9.55
C SER A 50 -6.56 5.70 -9.23
N SER A 51 -5.87 5.00 -10.14
CA SER A 51 -5.38 3.65 -9.87
C SER A 51 -4.29 3.63 -8.80
N LYS A 52 -3.36 4.59 -8.81
CA LYS A 52 -2.33 4.73 -7.77
C LYS A 52 -2.93 4.99 -6.40
N LEU A 53 -3.92 5.89 -6.31
CA LEU A 53 -4.63 6.17 -5.06
C LEU A 53 -5.36 4.93 -4.51
N SER A 54 -5.98 4.13 -5.40
CA SER A 54 -6.61 2.87 -5.00
C SER A 54 -5.59 1.88 -4.42
N GLU A 55 -4.38 1.81 -4.98
CA GLU A 55 -3.34 0.91 -4.50
C GLU A 55 -2.89 1.29 -3.08
N TYR A 56 -2.60 2.57 -2.82
CA TYR A 56 -2.25 3.05 -1.48
C TYR A 56 -3.37 2.79 -0.46
N THR A 57 -4.62 3.03 -0.85
CA THR A 57 -5.78 2.77 0.01
C THR A 57 -5.90 1.29 0.39
N GLU A 58 -5.61 0.37 -0.53
CA GLU A 58 -5.64 -1.06 -0.25
C GLU A 58 -4.46 -1.51 0.62
N ILE A 59 -3.29 -0.90 0.48
CA ILE A 59 -2.14 -1.12 1.37
C ILE A 59 -2.47 -0.64 2.79
N GLU A 60 -3.03 0.56 2.94
CA GLU A 60 -3.47 1.11 4.23
C GLU A 60 -4.48 0.18 4.93
N LYS A 61 -5.49 -0.30 4.19
CA LYS A 61 -6.47 -1.28 4.72
C LYS A 61 -5.81 -2.58 5.16
N GLN A 62 -4.85 -3.09 4.40
CA GLN A 62 -4.11 -4.30 4.77
C GLN A 62 -3.27 -4.08 6.05
N ALA A 63 -2.54 -2.98 6.14
CA ALA A 63 -1.80 -2.60 7.34
C ALA A 63 -2.74 -2.49 8.56
N HIS A 64 -3.92 -1.88 8.38
CA HIS A 64 -4.93 -1.77 9.43
C HIS A 64 -5.46 -3.11 9.92
N ARG A 65 -5.65 -4.08 9.02
CA ARG A 65 -6.07 -5.44 9.40
C ARG A 65 -5.00 -6.14 10.22
N ILE A 66 -3.73 -6.01 9.82
CA ILE A 66 -2.59 -6.59 10.55
C ILE A 66 -2.48 -5.97 11.95
N LEU A 67 -2.59 -4.64 12.05
CA LEU A 67 -2.61 -3.93 13.33
C LEU A 67 -3.75 -4.37 14.24
N LYS A 68 -4.95 -4.58 13.70
CA LYS A 68 -6.10 -5.04 14.48
C LYS A 68 -5.92 -6.47 14.99
N SER A 69 -5.13 -7.28 14.28
CA SER A 69 -4.74 -8.63 14.72
C SER A 69 -3.49 -8.65 15.60
N ALA A 70 -2.92 -7.50 15.94
CA ALA A 70 -1.73 -7.43 16.78
C ALA A 70 -2.07 -7.96 18.18
N ASP A 71 -1.48 -9.09 18.52
CA ASP A 71 -1.50 -9.66 19.86
C ASP A 71 -0.05 -9.78 20.34
N LEU A 72 0.30 -8.96 21.33
CA LEU A 72 1.61 -8.92 21.96
C LEU A 72 1.58 -9.54 23.38
N SER A 73 0.53 -10.29 23.71
CA SER A 73 0.35 -10.88 25.05
C SER A 73 1.25 -12.07 25.33
N SER A 74 1.78 -12.73 24.29
CA SER A 74 2.70 -13.86 24.41
C SER A 74 3.87 -13.74 23.44
N ASP A 75 4.99 -14.39 23.75
CA ASP A 75 6.15 -14.44 22.85
C ASP A 75 5.80 -15.06 21.49
N GLY A 76 4.94 -16.09 21.48
CA GLY A 76 4.49 -16.76 20.26
C GLY A 76 3.64 -15.85 19.37
N SER A 77 2.64 -15.17 19.95
CA SER A 77 1.81 -14.22 19.22
C SER A 77 2.60 -13.01 18.74
N THR A 78 3.52 -12.49 19.57
CA THR A 78 4.43 -11.40 19.21
C THR A 78 5.31 -11.76 18.01
N ARG A 79 5.94 -12.95 18.00
CA ARG A 79 6.73 -13.42 16.86
C ARG A 79 5.87 -13.57 15.61
N GLY A 80 4.68 -14.15 15.75
CA GLY A 80 3.73 -14.29 14.64
C GLY A 80 3.36 -12.93 14.03
N PHE A 81 3.08 -11.94 14.88
CA PHE A 81 2.80 -10.57 14.47
C PHE A 81 4.01 -9.92 13.76
N VAL A 82 5.21 -10.05 14.31
CA VAL A 82 6.43 -9.51 13.70
C VAL A 82 6.68 -10.13 12.33
N LEU A 83 6.55 -11.45 12.19
CA LEU A 83 6.75 -12.15 10.92
C LEU A 83 5.69 -11.76 9.87
N LEU A 84 4.43 -11.63 10.29
CA LEU A 84 3.34 -11.17 9.43
C LEU A 84 3.60 -9.74 8.95
N SER A 85 4.03 -8.85 9.86
CA SER A 85 4.38 -7.47 9.56
C SER A 85 5.55 -7.40 8.56
N LEU A 86 6.58 -8.22 8.76
CA LEU A 86 7.73 -8.30 7.85
C LEU A 86 7.34 -8.80 6.46
N SER A 87 6.49 -9.82 6.39
CA SER A 87 5.99 -10.39 5.13
C SER A 87 5.16 -9.36 4.35
N PHE A 88 4.33 -8.59 5.07
CA PHE A 88 3.59 -7.47 4.49
C PHE A 88 4.51 -6.38 3.95
N LEU A 89 5.53 -5.97 4.72
CA LEU A 89 6.50 -4.95 4.28
C LEU A 89 7.34 -5.44 3.10
N GLU A 90 7.70 -6.72 3.05
CA GLU A 90 8.42 -7.31 1.93
C GLU A 90 7.61 -7.26 0.64
N LYS A 91 6.32 -7.62 0.72
CA LYS A 91 5.39 -7.55 -0.41
C LYS A 91 5.25 -6.13 -0.96
N ASN A 92 5.32 -5.12 -0.10
CA ASN A 92 5.17 -3.71 -0.44
C ASN A 92 6.50 -2.93 -0.40
N LYS A 93 7.63 -3.63 -0.59
CA LYS A 93 8.98 -3.04 -0.50
C LYS A 93 9.22 -1.93 -1.53
N GLN A 94 8.58 -2.01 -2.68
CA GLN A 94 8.71 -0.97 -3.71
C GLN A 94 8.17 0.38 -3.23
N GLN A 95 7.09 0.36 -2.44
CA GLN A 95 6.44 1.54 -1.90
C GLN A 95 7.10 2.02 -0.59
N PHE A 96 7.63 1.11 0.23
CA PHE A 96 8.21 1.43 1.54
C PHE A 96 9.59 0.77 1.78
N PRO A 97 10.62 1.10 0.97
CA PRO A 97 11.92 0.44 1.07
C PRO A 97 12.62 0.68 2.42
N ASP A 98 12.64 1.92 2.89
CA ASP A 98 13.31 2.28 4.15
C ASP A 98 12.61 1.68 5.38
N THR A 99 11.28 1.62 5.35
CA THR A 99 10.47 1.00 6.41
C THR A 99 10.73 -0.50 6.47
N TYR A 100 10.77 -1.17 5.31
CA TYR A 100 11.12 -2.59 5.25
C TYR A 100 12.53 -2.84 5.78
N ASP A 101 13.52 -2.05 5.37
CA ASP A 101 14.90 -2.23 5.81
C ASP A 101 15.05 -2.00 7.32
N SER A 102 14.34 -1.02 7.88
CA SER A 102 14.30 -0.76 9.32
C SER A 102 13.64 -1.91 10.09
N ALA A 103 12.47 -2.37 9.63
CA ALA A 103 11.77 -3.52 10.20
C ALA A 103 12.64 -4.79 10.17
N ARG A 104 13.30 -5.06 9.04
CA ARG A 104 14.20 -6.20 8.90
C ARG A 104 15.36 -6.14 9.89
N LYS A 105 16.00 -4.98 10.05
CA LYS A 105 17.07 -4.78 11.05
C LYS A 105 16.55 -5.05 12.46
N LEU A 106 15.39 -4.51 12.83
CA LEU A 106 14.78 -4.72 14.14
C LEU A 106 14.52 -6.21 14.41
N ALA A 107 13.92 -6.94 13.48
CA ALA A 107 13.60 -8.35 13.66
C ALA A 107 14.83 -9.26 13.77
N ILE A 108 15.89 -8.98 12.99
CA ILE A 108 17.17 -9.69 13.11
C ILE A 108 17.79 -9.37 14.48
N SER A 109 17.80 -8.09 14.85
CA SER A 109 18.39 -7.62 16.11
C SER A 109 17.62 -8.01 17.35
N SER A 110 16.39 -8.52 17.25
CA SER A 110 15.60 -9.02 18.39
C SER A 110 15.63 -10.54 18.51
N GLY A 111 16.18 -11.26 17.53
CA GLY A 111 16.24 -12.72 17.56
C GLY A 111 14.87 -13.37 17.45
N VAL A 112 13.93 -12.78 16.69
CA VAL A 112 12.55 -13.28 16.50
C VAL A 112 12.52 -14.74 16.03
N LEU A 113 13.53 -15.17 15.28
CA LEU A 113 13.67 -16.52 14.76
C LEU A 113 14.38 -17.49 15.72
N GLU A 114 15.02 -17.00 16.78
CA GLU A 114 15.78 -17.82 17.73
C GLU A 114 14.88 -18.27 18.87
N SER A 115 15.02 -19.50 19.36
CA SER A 115 14.35 -19.95 20.59
C SER A 115 15.41 -20.26 21.63
N LYS A 116 15.64 -19.33 22.58
CA LYS A 116 16.59 -19.55 23.67
C LYS A 116 15.82 -20.01 24.89
N GLN A 117 15.59 -21.31 24.99
CA GLN A 117 14.80 -21.91 26.08
C GLN A 117 15.65 -22.43 27.26
N GLU A 118 16.97 -22.46 27.10
CA GLU A 118 17.89 -23.18 28.00
C GLU A 118 18.15 -22.45 29.33
N ASP A 119 18.21 -21.12 29.33
CA ASP A 119 18.42 -20.29 30.53
C ASP A 119 17.19 -19.40 30.83
N ALA A 120 16.80 -19.33 32.10
CA ALA A 120 15.71 -18.48 32.58
C ALA A 120 15.98 -16.99 32.34
N MET A 121 17.24 -16.54 32.47
CA MET A 121 17.60 -15.15 32.20
C MET A 121 17.52 -14.82 30.71
N ASP A 122 18.03 -15.71 29.85
CA ASP A 122 17.94 -15.53 28.39
C ASP A 122 16.49 -15.48 27.90
N ARG A 123 15.60 -16.28 28.48
CA ARG A 123 14.16 -16.25 28.18
C ARG A 123 13.53 -14.89 28.52
N LEU A 124 13.85 -14.32 29.70
CA LEU A 124 13.34 -13.01 30.10
C LEU A 124 13.82 -11.90 29.16
N HIS A 125 15.12 -11.87 28.84
CA HIS A 125 15.70 -10.90 27.92
C HIS A 125 15.12 -11.04 26.49
N GLN A 126 14.84 -12.27 26.08
CA GLN A 126 14.18 -12.54 24.81
C GLN A 126 12.75 -12.00 24.79
N GLY A 127 11.97 -12.21 25.85
CA GLY A 127 10.61 -11.67 25.96
C GLY A 127 10.58 -10.14 25.85
N TRP A 128 11.50 -9.43 26.51
CA TRP A 128 11.61 -7.98 26.39
C TRP A 128 11.94 -7.50 24.98
N ARG A 129 12.96 -8.12 24.34
CA ARG A 129 13.32 -7.79 22.95
C ARG A 129 12.19 -8.07 21.97
N LEU A 130 11.42 -9.13 22.20
CA LEU A 130 10.25 -9.48 21.40
C LEU A 130 9.15 -8.42 21.55
N LYS A 131 8.87 -8.01 22.79
CA LYS A 131 7.88 -6.97 23.07
C LYS A 131 8.27 -5.64 22.41
N ASP A 132 9.53 -5.21 22.58
CA ASP A 132 10.05 -3.98 21.98
C ASP A 132 9.94 -3.99 20.44
N VAL A 133 10.32 -5.11 19.79
CA VAL A 133 10.17 -5.21 18.33
C VAL A 133 8.71 -5.28 17.91
N GLY A 134 7.83 -5.90 18.71
CA GLY A 134 6.39 -5.96 18.46
C GLY A 134 5.79 -4.55 18.46
N GLU A 135 6.08 -3.75 19.47
CA GLU A 135 5.65 -2.35 19.59
C GLU A 135 6.24 -1.47 18.48
N ALA A 136 7.51 -1.69 18.12
CA ALA A 136 8.14 -0.99 17.00
C ALA A 136 7.46 -1.34 15.66
N MET A 137 7.20 -2.61 15.39
CA MET A 137 6.47 -3.06 14.18
C MET A 137 5.06 -2.49 14.14
N GLN A 138 4.38 -2.45 15.28
CA GLN A 138 3.07 -1.83 15.41
C GLN A 138 3.12 -0.34 15.06
N SER A 139 4.14 0.37 15.53
CA SER A 139 4.33 1.80 15.22
C SER A 139 4.62 2.04 13.73
N LEU A 140 5.46 1.21 13.11
CA LEU A 140 5.74 1.28 11.67
C LEU A 140 4.48 1.04 10.84
N LEU A 141 3.71 0.02 11.19
CA LEU A 141 2.44 -0.26 10.51
C LEU A 141 1.38 0.82 10.78
N ALA A 142 1.35 1.43 11.96
CA ALA A 142 0.44 2.53 12.28
C ALA A 142 0.71 3.75 11.38
N GLY A 143 1.99 4.08 11.17
CA GLY A 143 2.40 5.11 10.22
C GLY A 143 1.94 4.83 8.79
N ILE A 144 2.04 3.57 8.32
CA ILE A 144 1.52 3.17 7.00
C ILE A 144 -0.01 3.23 6.96
N ALA A 145 -0.70 2.85 8.04
CA ALA A 145 -2.15 2.84 8.13
C ALA A 145 -2.77 4.25 8.36
N GLY A 146 -1.96 5.31 8.36
CA GLY A 146 -2.42 6.68 8.59
C GLY A 146 -2.97 6.92 10.01
N LYS A 147 -2.54 6.13 11.00
CA LYS A 147 -2.96 6.26 12.40
C LYS A 147 -1.82 6.76 13.29
N PRO A 148 -2.11 7.57 14.33
CA PRO A 148 -1.15 7.79 15.40
C PRO A 148 -0.85 6.45 16.10
N ALA A 149 0.40 6.25 16.50
CA ALA A 149 0.82 5.06 17.22
C ALA A 149 0.05 4.94 18.56
N PRO A 150 -0.35 3.73 18.98
CA PRO A 150 -1.02 3.56 20.27
C PRO A 150 -0.07 3.95 21.41
N GLY A 151 -0.43 4.97 22.19
CA GLY A 151 0.37 5.51 23.31
C GLY A 151 0.84 6.95 23.16
N GLY A 152 0.46 7.65 22.08
CA GLY A 152 0.69 9.09 21.91
C GLY A 152 -0.57 9.91 22.14
N ASP A 153 -1.07 9.95 23.38
CA ASP A 153 -2.00 10.95 23.90
C ASP A 153 -1.33 11.69 25.07
#